data_AF-A0A1Q2D4Q9-F1
#
_entry.id   AF-A0A1Q2D4Q9-F1
#
_cell.length_a   1.000
_cell.length_b   1.000
_cell.length_c   1.000
_cell.angle_alpha   90.00
_cell.angle_beta   90.00
_cell.angle_gamma   90.00
#
_symmetry.space_group_name_H-M   'P 1'
#
loop_
_entity.id
_entity.type
_entity.pdbx_description
1 polymer ?
#
loop_
_entity_poly.entity_id
_entity_poly.type
_entity_poly.pdbx_seq_one_letter_code
_entity_poly.pdbx_strand_id
1 'polypeptide(L)'
;MLTNYIFVFCTFYQLLYRGPYAFYAVYIVYLIATIVAPFVTKLMTKNFPSLSTRTFLIRLFIVSFLLLANHFSFFAGVFLLSLASAQLNHHLNVISYHLPILPQDYRLIAKYRLNNIGSILQQIIVFFTLYMVTIWLNSLSFTQMLQDYSTKTVNTETLFPLVVTNLILLGLFTLFIPIINQSFKNPQDFH
;
A
#
# COMPACT_ATOMS: atom_id res chain seq x y z
N MET A 1 4.39 -4.17 -3.57
CA MET A 1 4.19 -2.74 -3.95
C MET A 1 3.52 -1.92 -2.84
N LEU A 2 2.28 -2.22 -2.42
CA LEU A 2 1.57 -1.45 -1.37
C LEU A 2 2.24 -1.50 0.01
N THR A 3 2.87 -2.63 0.37
CA THR A 3 3.63 -2.78 1.61
C THR A 3 4.77 -1.76 1.73
N ASN A 4 5.44 -1.44 0.62
CA ASN A 4 6.51 -0.43 0.64
C ASN A 4 5.96 0.99 0.75
N TYR A 5 4.82 1.28 0.13
CA TYR A 5 4.15 2.55 0.36
C TYR A 5 3.83 2.73 1.86
N ILE A 6 3.33 1.68 2.53
CA ILE A 6 3.10 1.70 3.97
C ILE A 6 4.41 1.89 4.75
N PHE A 7 5.46 1.14 4.44
CA PHE A 7 6.69 1.15 5.25
C PHE A 7 7.69 2.25 4.94
N VAL A 8 7.67 2.82 3.74
CA VAL A 8 8.58 3.88 3.32
C VAL A 8 7.87 5.22 3.39
N PHE A 9 6.70 5.34 2.76
CA PHE A 9 6.03 6.63 2.67
C PHE A 9 5.16 6.93 3.88
N CYS A 10 4.28 6.01 4.30
CA CYS A 10 3.36 6.27 5.42
C CYS A 10 4.11 6.46 6.75
N THR A 11 5.18 5.71 6.98
CA THR A 11 6.06 5.88 8.15
C THR A 11 6.79 7.22 8.12
N PHE A 12 7.36 7.61 6.98
CA PHE A 12 8.01 8.91 6.77
C PHE A 12 7.03 10.07 7.02
N TYR A 13 5.85 9.97 6.41
CA TYR A 13 4.78 10.95 6.53
C TYR A 13 4.33 11.13 7.99
N GLN A 14 4.08 10.03 8.70
CA GLN A 14 3.63 10.09 10.09
C GLN A 14 4.74 10.47 11.07
N LEU A 15 6.00 10.11 10.79
CA LEU A 15 7.14 10.55 11.60
C LEU A 15 7.24 12.09 11.61
N LEU A 16 7.13 12.71 10.44
CA LEU A 16 7.20 14.17 10.33
C LEU A 16 5.95 14.88 10.84
N TYR A 17 4.77 14.23 10.75
CA TYR A 17 3.53 14.83 11.22
C TYR A 17 3.33 14.70 12.74
N ARG A 18 3.54 13.51 13.31
CA ARG A 18 3.19 13.16 14.70
C ARG A 18 4.40 12.79 15.57
N GLY A 19 5.60 12.80 15.00
CA GLY A 19 6.83 12.47 15.71
C GLY A 19 7.15 10.96 15.77
N PRO A 20 8.18 10.57 16.55
CA PRO A 20 8.81 9.24 16.49
C PRO A 20 7.88 8.08 16.84
N TYR A 21 6.90 8.27 17.73
CA TYR A 21 5.98 7.20 18.12
C TYR A 21 5.06 6.77 16.97
N ALA A 22 4.76 7.67 16.04
CA ALA A 22 3.86 7.38 14.94
C ALA A 22 4.47 6.42 13.91
N PHE A 23 5.81 6.39 13.80
CA PHE A 23 6.53 5.37 13.03
C PHE A 23 6.18 3.96 13.52
N TYR A 24 6.29 3.73 14.83
CA TYR A 24 5.99 2.42 15.43
C TYR A 24 4.51 2.07 15.31
N ALA A 25 3.63 3.07 15.46
CA ALA A 25 2.19 2.87 15.31
C ALA A 25 1.81 2.35 13.90
N VAL A 26 2.40 2.90 12.83
CA VAL A 26 2.16 2.40 11.46
C VAL A 26 2.57 0.93 11.34
N TYR A 27 3.73 0.56 11.88
CA TYR A 27 4.23 -0.82 11.82
C TYR A 27 3.35 -1.80 12.60
N ILE A 28 2.97 -1.45 13.84
CA ILE A 28 2.09 -2.27 14.68
C ILE A 28 0.73 -2.47 14.01
N VAL A 29 0.13 -1.40 13.47
CA VAL A 29 -1.16 -1.47 12.77
C VAL A 29 -1.08 -2.40 11.55
N TYR A 30 -0.01 -2.27 10.75
CA TYR A 30 0.24 -3.17 9.62
C TYR A 30 0.33 -4.64 10.05
N LEU A 31 1.07 -4.91 11.13
CA LEU A 31 1.31 -6.26 11.63
C LEU A 31 -0.01 -6.89 12.13
N ILE A 32 -0.77 -6.16 12.95
CA ILE A 32 -2.09 -6.59 13.43
C ILE A 32 -3.02 -6.90 12.25
N ALA A 33 -3.11 -5.99 11.26
CA ALA A 33 -3.92 -6.22 10.07
C ALA A 33 -3.52 -7.50 9.34
N THR A 34 -2.23 -7.74 9.16
CA THR A 34 -1.72 -8.93 8.45
C THR A 34 -2.06 -10.23 9.20
N ILE A 35 -1.96 -10.24 10.54
CA ILE A 35 -2.33 -11.40 11.37
C ILE A 35 -3.84 -11.65 11.32
N VAL A 36 -4.65 -10.59 11.38
CA VAL A 36 -6.11 -10.69 11.49
C VAL A 36 -6.77 -10.92 10.12
N ALA A 37 -6.07 -10.68 9.01
CA ALA A 37 -6.59 -10.82 7.64
C ALA A 37 -7.30 -12.15 7.34
N PRO A 38 -6.79 -13.33 7.73
CA PRO A 38 -7.48 -14.60 7.48
C PRO A 38 -8.82 -14.70 8.21
N PHE A 39 -8.90 -14.15 9.42
CA PHE A 39 -10.13 -14.14 10.23
C PHE A 39 -11.18 -13.22 9.61
N VAL A 40 -10.77 -12.04 9.12
CA VAL A 40 -11.67 -11.12 8.39
C VAL A 40 -12.24 -11.80 7.16
N THR A 41 -11.41 -12.46 6.35
CA THR A 41 -11.88 -13.19 5.17
C THR A 41 -12.93 -14.24 5.52
N LYS A 42 -12.70 -15.02 6.58
CA LYS A 42 -13.63 -16.06 7.05
C LYS A 42 -14.95 -15.48 7.57
N LEU A 43 -14.89 -14.38 8.32
CA LEU A 43 -16.09 -13.68 8.79
C LEU A 43 -16.92 -13.14 7.62
N MET A 44 -16.25 -12.65 6.59
CA MET A 44 -16.90 -12.08 5.43
C MET A 44 -17.57 -13.11 4.53
N THR A 45 -16.90 -14.23 4.23
CA THR A 45 -17.52 -15.31 3.46
C THR A 45 -18.72 -15.91 4.19
N LYS A 46 -18.69 -15.95 5.53
CA LYS A 46 -19.80 -16.40 6.37
C LYS A 46 -20.98 -15.43 6.37
N ASN A 47 -20.73 -14.14 6.60
CA ASN A 47 -21.79 -13.15 6.81
C ASN A 47 -22.32 -12.55 5.50
N PHE A 48 -21.53 -12.57 4.42
CA PHE A 48 -21.87 -12.01 3.12
C PHE A 48 -21.54 -12.99 1.98
N PRO A 49 -22.20 -14.17 1.94
CA PRO A 49 -21.89 -15.21 0.96
C PRO A 49 -22.15 -14.79 -0.50
N SER A 50 -23.03 -13.81 -0.73
CA SER A 50 -23.31 -13.25 -2.07
C SER A 50 -22.25 -12.24 -2.55
N LEU A 51 -21.37 -11.77 -1.66
CA LEU A 51 -20.35 -10.78 -2.02
C LEU A 51 -19.11 -11.49 -2.55
N SER A 52 -18.83 -11.34 -3.84
CA SER A 52 -17.58 -11.88 -4.42
C SER A 52 -16.35 -11.27 -3.72
N THR A 53 -15.32 -12.10 -3.47
CA THR A 53 -14.04 -11.68 -2.89
C THR A 53 -13.44 -10.48 -3.62
N ARG A 54 -13.62 -10.44 -4.95
CA ARG A 54 -13.23 -9.32 -5.82
C ARG A 54 -13.90 -8.01 -5.40
N THR A 55 -15.23 -8.00 -5.31
CA THR A 55 -16.00 -6.80 -4.95
C THR A 55 -15.62 -6.34 -3.54
N PHE A 56 -15.39 -7.28 -2.62
CA PHE A 56 -14.93 -6.94 -1.28
C PHE A 56 -13.57 -6.24 -1.29
N LEU A 57 -12.57 -6.82 -1.98
CA LEU A 57 -11.23 -6.24 -2.05
C LEU A 57 -11.21 -4.86 -2.70
N ILE A 58 -11.95 -4.67 -3.79
CA ILE A 58 -12.05 -3.36 -4.44
C ILE A 58 -12.64 -2.32 -3.48
N ARG A 59 -13.72 -2.65 -2.75
CA ARG A 59 -14.29 -1.76 -1.74
C ARG A 59 -13.29 -1.45 -0.63
N LEU A 60 -12.55 -2.46 -0.18
CA LEU A 60 -11.54 -2.30 0.87
C LEU A 60 -10.42 -1.36 0.43
N PHE A 61 -9.93 -1.48 -0.80
CA PHE A 61 -8.96 -0.54 -1.38
C PHE A 61 -9.51 0.88 -1.45
N ILE A 62 -10.71 1.07 -2.02
CA ILE A 62 -11.33 2.40 -2.15
C ILE A 62 -11.49 3.06 -0.78
N VAL A 63 -12.07 2.36 0.19
CA VAL A 63 -12.26 2.88 1.54
C VAL A 63 -10.90 3.19 2.19
N SER A 64 -9.90 2.31 2.02
CA SER A 64 -8.57 2.56 2.58
C SER A 64 -7.92 3.82 2.01
N PHE A 65 -8.05 4.08 0.70
CA PHE A 65 -7.50 5.27 0.06
C PHE A 65 -8.21 6.55 0.53
N LEU A 66 -9.53 6.51 0.68
CA LEU A 66 -10.29 7.63 1.24
C LEU A 66 -9.86 7.95 2.68
N LEU A 67 -9.67 6.93 3.51
CA LEU A 67 -9.22 7.13 4.89
C LEU A 67 -7.76 7.60 4.98
N LEU A 68 -6.90 7.20 4.04
CA LEU A 68 -5.50 7.64 3.96
C LEU A 68 -5.34 9.09 3.44
N ALA A 69 -6.33 9.61 2.72
CA ALA A 69 -6.35 11.01 2.29
C ALA A 69 -6.56 11.97 3.48
N ASN A 70 -7.23 11.52 4.54
CA ASN A 70 -7.48 12.32 5.74
C ASN A 70 -6.56 11.91 6.90
N HIS A 71 -5.95 12.90 7.53
CA HIS A 71 -5.02 12.69 8.64
C HIS A 71 -5.68 12.04 9.87
N PHE A 72 -6.94 12.37 10.19
CA PHE A 72 -7.62 11.84 11.38
C PHE A 72 -7.86 10.32 11.29
N SER A 73 -8.19 9.83 10.10
CA SER A 73 -8.49 8.42 9.83
C SER A 73 -7.28 7.61 9.35
N PHE A 74 -6.09 8.20 9.35
CA PHE A 74 -4.92 7.63 8.68
C PHE A 74 -4.59 6.20 9.09
N PHE A 75 -4.53 5.93 10.41
CA PHE A 75 -4.21 4.58 10.90
C PHE A 75 -5.29 3.55 10.54
N ALA A 76 -6.56 3.94 10.51
CA ALA A 76 -7.62 3.08 10.01
C ALA A 76 -7.45 2.81 8.50
N GLY A 77 -7.03 3.80 7.73
CA GLY A 77 -6.63 3.64 6.34
C GLY A 77 -5.47 2.67 6.16
N VAL A 78 -4.40 2.80 6.94
CA VAL A 78 -3.27 1.84 6.95
C VAL A 78 -3.74 0.43 7.28
N PHE A 79 -4.60 0.29 8.29
CA PHE A 79 -5.15 -1.01 8.69
C PHE A 79 -5.93 -1.68 7.55
N LEU A 80 -6.88 -0.97 6.93
CA LEU A 80 -7.68 -1.50 5.82
C LEU A 80 -6.82 -1.79 4.59
N LEU A 81 -5.86 -0.92 4.26
CA LEU A 81 -4.94 -1.14 3.14
C LEU A 81 -4.07 -2.39 3.38
N SER A 82 -3.62 -2.60 4.61
CA SER A 82 -2.83 -3.76 5.00
C SER A 82 -3.64 -5.05 4.91
N LEU A 83 -4.90 -5.03 5.36
CA LEU A 83 -5.84 -6.14 5.18
C LEU A 83 -6.04 -6.48 3.70
N ALA A 84 -6.32 -5.48 2.87
CA ALA A 84 -6.52 -5.66 1.43
C ALA A 84 -5.27 -6.22 0.75
N SER A 85 -4.09 -5.68 1.09
CA SER A 85 -2.80 -6.12 0.58
C SER A 85 -2.50 -7.58 0.96
N ALA A 86 -2.74 -7.97 2.22
CA ALA A 86 -2.53 -9.34 2.68
C ALA A 86 -3.42 -10.35 1.95
N GLN A 87 -4.70 -10.02 1.77
CA GLN A 87 -5.66 -10.87 1.05
C GLN A 87 -5.34 -10.97 -0.46
N LEU A 88 -4.99 -9.85 -1.10
CA LEU A 88 -4.56 -9.85 -2.50
C LEU A 88 -3.29 -10.69 -2.67
N ASN A 89 -2.32 -10.56 -1.77
CA ASN A 89 -1.09 -11.33 -1.79
C ASN A 89 -1.35 -12.84 -1.63
N HIS A 90 -2.29 -13.22 -0.76
CA HIS A 90 -2.73 -14.60 -0.64
C HIS A 90 -3.37 -15.12 -1.94
N HIS A 91 -4.25 -14.34 -2.57
CA HIS A 91 -4.86 -14.71 -3.85
C HIS A 91 -3.81 -14.89 -4.97
N LEU A 92 -2.86 -13.96 -5.07
CA LEU A 92 -1.77 -14.05 -6.04
C LEU A 92 -0.84 -15.24 -5.77
N ASN A 93 -0.64 -15.63 -4.50
CA ASN A 93 0.11 -16.84 -4.17
C ASN A 93 -0.60 -18.09 -4.69
N VAL A 94 -1.92 -18.18 -4.50
CA VAL A 94 -2.72 -19.30 -5.00
C VAL A 94 -2.64 -19.37 -6.53
N ILE A 95 -2.85 -18.24 -7.24
CA ILE A 95 -2.72 -18.18 -8.70
C ILE A 95 -1.32 -18.64 -9.15
N SER A 96 -0.28 -18.07 -8.54
CA SER A 96 1.11 -18.37 -8.93
C SER A 96 1.45 -19.84 -8.71
N TYR A 97 0.98 -20.43 -7.62
CA TYR A 97 1.24 -21.84 -7.29
C TYR A 97 0.61 -22.81 -8.31
N HIS A 98 -0.54 -22.46 -8.87
CA HIS A 98 -1.27 -23.30 -9.84
C HIS A 98 -0.91 -23.00 -11.29
N LEU A 99 0.06 -22.11 -11.56
CA LEU A 99 0.42 -21.69 -12.92
C LEU A 99 1.18 -22.80 -13.68
N PRO A 100 0.58 -23.45 -14.70
CA PRO A 100 1.14 -24.67 -15.29
C PRO A 100 2.44 -24.44 -16.09
N ILE A 101 2.66 -23.21 -16.57
CA ILE A 101 3.77 -22.82 -17.45
C ILE A 101 5.15 -22.94 -16.78
N LEU A 102 5.21 -22.83 -15.44
CA LEU A 102 6.48 -22.86 -14.70
C LEU A 102 6.61 -24.17 -13.91
N PRO A 103 7.84 -24.71 -13.71
CA PRO A 103 8.06 -25.82 -12.78
C PRO A 103 7.68 -25.39 -11.36
N GLN A 104 7.13 -26.32 -10.57
CA GLN A 104 6.50 -26.06 -9.28
C GLN A 104 7.41 -25.28 -8.32
N ASP A 105 8.70 -25.63 -8.25
CA ASP A 105 9.69 -25.01 -7.38
C ASP A 105 9.98 -23.54 -7.75
N TYR A 106 9.78 -23.15 -9.01
CA TYR A 106 10.10 -21.82 -9.52
C TYR A 106 8.91 -20.84 -9.47
N ARG A 107 7.68 -21.35 -9.33
CA ARG A 107 6.44 -20.54 -9.39
C ARG A 107 6.40 -19.41 -8.35
N LEU A 108 6.59 -19.76 -7.08
CA LEU A 108 6.59 -18.77 -6.00
C LEU A 108 7.84 -17.88 -6.05
N ILE A 109 9.00 -18.45 -6.41
CA ILE A 109 10.25 -17.70 -6.54
C ILE A 109 10.11 -16.59 -7.60
N ALA A 110 9.55 -16.92 -8.77
CA ALA A 110 9.29 -15.95 -9.83
C ALA A 110 8.36 -14.82 -9.35
N LYS A 111 7.27 -15.15 -8.66
CA LYS A 111 6.36 -14.17 -8.08
C LYS A 111 7.05 -13.26 -7.06
N TYR A 112 7.89 -13.80 -6.17
CA TYR A 112 8.62 -12.98 -5.20
C TYR A 112 9.69 -12.09 -5.87
N ARG A 113 10.37 -12.59 -6.91
CA ARG A 113 11.29 -11.77 -7.72
C ARG A 113 10.57 -10.60 -8.39
N LEU A 114 9.43 -10.86 -9.02
CA LEU A 114 8.59 -9.81 -9.63
C LEU A 114 8.10 -8.81 -8.57
N ASN A 115 7.68 -9.29 -7.40
CA ASN A 115 7.27 -8.41 -6.30
C ASN A 115 8.43 -7.53 -5.80
N ASN A 116 9.66 -8.06 -5.75
CA ASN A 116 10.86 -7.29 -5.40
C ASN A 116 11.18 -6.21 -6.43
N ILE A 117 11.13 -6.53 -7.73
CA ILE A 117 11.30 -5.56 -8.82
C ILE A 117 10.24 -4.46 -8.72
N GLY A 118 8.96 -4.84 -8.58
CA GLY A 118 7.87 -3.89 -8.40
C GLY A 118 8.01 -3.04 -7.12
N SER A 119 8.60 -3.61 -6.06
CA SER A 119 8.93 -2.93 -4.81
C SER A 119 9.96 -1.82 -5.03
N ILE A 120 11.05 -2.10 -5.75
CA ILE A 120 12.09 -1.12 -6.09
C ILE A 120 11.51 -0.02 -6.98
N LEU A 121 10.78 -0.40 -8.04
CA LEU A 121 10.15 0.55 -8.95
C LEU A 121 9.20 1.49 -8.20
N GLN A 122 8.42 0.97 -7.26
CA GLN A 122 7.51 1.78 -6.46
C GLN A 122 8.25 2.76 -5.54
N GLN A 123 9.37 2.36 -4.94
CA GLN A 123 10.18 3.28 -4.13
C GLN A 123 10.71 4.43 -4.98
N ILE A 124 11.19 4.15 -6.20
CA ILE A 124 11.60 5.18 -7.16
C ILE A 124 10.43 6.12 -7.45
N ILE A 125 9.23 5.60 -7.74
CA ILE A 125 8.04 6.43 -8.00
C ILE A 125 7.70 7.34 -6.82
N VAL A 126 7.77 6.82 -5.58
CA VAL A 126 7.49 7.61 -4.37
C VAL A 126 8.49 8.75 -4.22
N PHE A 127 9.79 8.45 -4.23
CA PHE A 127 10.81 9.47 -4.05
C PHE A 127 10.85 10.47 -5.20
N PHE A 128 10.63 10.01 -6.43
CA PHE A 128 10.52 10.89 -7.59
C PHE A 128 9.31 11.82 -7.49
N THR A 129 8.15 11.30 -7.08
CA THR A 129 6.95 12.12 -6.88
C THR A 129 7.15 13.14 -5.77
N LEU A 130 7.76 12.73 -4.65
CA LEU A 130 8.11 13.64 -3.57
C LEU A 130 9.03 14.75 -4.06
N TYR A 131 10.12 14.41 -4.75
CA TYR A 131 11.07 15.37 -5.31
C TYR A 131 10.40 16.37 -6.26
N MET A 132 9.58 15.89 -7.20
CA MET A 132 8.87 16.75 -8.16
C MET A 132 7.88 17.70 -7.45
N VAL A 133 7.16 17.21 -6.44
CA VAL A 133 6.24 18.03 -5.65
C VAL A 133 6.98 19.09 -4.84
N THR A 134 8.11 18.74 -4.21
CA THR A 134 8.95 19.68 -3.46
C THR A 134 9.45 20.81 -4.35
N ILE A 135 9.93 20.51 -5.56
CA ILE A 135 10.35 21.54 -6.54
C ILE A 135 9.17 22.38 -6.97
N TRP A 136 8.04 21.75 -7.32
CA TRP A 136 6.89 22.46 -7.85
C TRP A 136 6.31 23.47 -6.84
N LEU A 137 6.25 23.08 -5.57
CA LEU A 137 5.69 23.92 -4.51
C LEU A 137 6.66 25.00 -4.03
N ASN A 138 7.96 24.91 -4.36
CA ASN A 138 9.02 25.85 -3.94
C ASN A 138 9.01 26.17 -2.43
N SER A 139 8.47 25.28 -1.60
CA SER A 139 8.32 25.56 -0.16
C SER A 139 9.63 25.33 0.59
N LEU A 140 10.39 24.30 0.22
CA LEU A 140 11.66 23.92 0.83
C LEU A 140 12.55 23.21 -0.19
N SER A 141 13.86 23.17 0.06
CA SER A 141 14.76 22.31 -0.71
C SER A 141 14.59 20.84 -0.30
N PHE A 142 14.78 19.92 -1.24
CA PHE A 142 14.72 18.47 -0.97
C PHE A 142 15.72 18.03 0.10
N THR A 143 16.89 18.67 0.15
CA THR A 143 17.93 18.43 1.16
C THR A 143 17.45 18.81 2.57
N GLN A 144 16.73 19.92 2.72
CA GLN A 144 16.12 20.32 4.00
C GLN A 144 15.06 19.30 4.44
N MET A 145 14.22 18.78 3.53
CA MET A 145 13.25 17.73 3.89
C MET A 145 13.93 16.43 4.38
N LEU A 146 15.03 16.02 3.75
CA LEU A 146 15.81 14.87 4.21
C LEU A 146 16.51 15.14 5.55
N GLN A 147 16.96 16.37 5.76
CA GLN A 147 17.55 16.79 7.03
C GLN A 147 16.50 16.74 8.14
N ASP A 148 15.31 17.31 7.93
CA ASP A 148 14.20 17.30 8.90
C ASP A 148 13.77 15.87 9.26
N TYR A 149 13.80 14.95 8.29
CA TYR A 149 13.62 13.52 8.54
C TYR A 149 14.71 12.93 9.43
N SER A 150 15.98 13.22 9.13
CA SER A 150 17.14 12.72 9.88
C SER A 150 17.15 13.23 11.32
N THR A 151 16.83 14.51 11.52
CA THR A 151 16.73 15.15 12.83
C THR A 151 15.41 14.87 13.55
N LYS A 152 14.45 14.23 12.87
CA LYS A 152 13.10 13.95 13.37
C LYS A 152 12.38 15.22 13.87
N THR A 153 12.66 16.35 13.22
CA THR A 153 12.09 17.65 13.55
C THR A 153 10.76 17.84 12.82
N VAL A 154 9.74 18.30 13.55
CA VAL A 154 8.43 18.60 12.97
C VAL A 154 8.49 20.00 12.38
N ASN A 155 8.56 20.10 11.06
CA ASN A 155 8.53 21.37 10.34
C ASN A 155 7.26 21.44 9.48
N THR A 156 6.37 22.40 9.75
CA THR A 156 5.09 22.56 9.05
C THR A 156 5.23 22.80 7.55
N GLU A 157 6.34 23.40 7.11
CA GLU A 157 6.61 23.64 5.68
C GLU A 157 6.95 22.33 4.93
N THR A 158 7.43 21.30 5.63
CA THR A 158 7.65 19.96 5.05
C THR A 158 6.37 19.15 4.91
N LEU A 159 5.34 19.48 5.70
CA LEU A 159 4.09 18.70 5.74
C LEU A 159 3.25 18.90 4.48
N PHE A 160 3.21 20.11 3.93
CA PHE A 160 2.37 20.40 2.77
C PHE A 160 2.80 19.63 1.51
N PRO A 161 4.09 19.58 1.11
CA PRO A 161 4.56 18.70 0.06
C PRO A 161 4.19 17.23 0.29
N LEU A 162 4.29 16.75 1.52
CA LEU A 162 3.97 15.36 1.83
C LEU A 162 2.49 15.03 1.70
N VAL A 163 1.61 15.93 2.09
CA VAL A 163 0.16 15.77 1.88
C VAL A 163 -0.14 15.70 0.39
N VAL A 164 0.44 16.59 -0.41
CA VAL A 164 0.24 16.61 -1.87
C VAL A 164 0.80 15.33 -2.51
N THR A 165 2.01 14.90 -2.14
CA THR A 165 2.60 13.63 -2.59
C THR A 165 1.71 12.45 -2.22
N ASN A 166 1.16 12.42 -0.99
CA ASN A 166 0.25 11.36 -0.55
C ASN A 166 -0.98 11.28 -1.47
N LEU A 167 -1.62 12.42 -1.74
CA LEU A 167 -2.80 12.48 -2.61
C LEU A 167 -2.50 12.04 -4.04
N ILE A 168 -1.36 12.46 -4.61
CA ILE A 168 -0.92 12.02 -5.94
C ILE A 168 -0.69 10.52 -5.97
N LEU A 169 0.00 9.96 -4.97
CA LEU A 169 0.25 8.51 -4.88
C LEU A 169 -1.05 7.71 -4.73
N LEU A 170 -1.99 8.18 -3.90
CA LEU A 170 -3.31 7.57 -3.77
C LEU A 170 -4.06 7.62 -5.12
N GLY A 171 -4.01 8.75 -5.83
CA GLY A 171 -4.55 8.87 -7.18
C GLY A 171 -3.92 7.86 -8.15
N LEU A 172 -2.60 7.73 -8.16
CA LEU A 172 -1.90 6.73 -8.98
C LEU A 172 -2.33 5.30 -8.62
N PHE A 173 -2.49 4.97 -7.33
CA PHE A 173 -2.96 3.64 -6.93
C PHE A 173 -4.40 3.35 -7.36
N THR A 174 -5.27 4.35 -7.43
CA THR A 174 -6.63 4.14 -7.96
C THR A 174 -6.64 3.67 -9.42
N LEU A 175 -5.65 4.08 -10.22
CA LEU A 175 -5.51 3.64 -11.62
C LEU A 175 -5.20 2.14 -11.75
N PHE A 176 -4.73 1.49 -10.69
CA PHE A 176 -4.48 0.04 -10.67
C PHE A 176 -5.71 -0.78 -10.27
N ILE A 177 -6.78 -0.17 -9.77
CA ILE A 177 -8.01 -0.88 -9.40
C ILE A 177 -8.62 -1.67 -10.57
N PRO A 178 -8.69 -1.13 -11.81
CA PRO A 178 -9.17 -1.89 -12.97
C PRO A 178 -8.32 -3.13 -13.27
N ILE A 179 -7.01 -3.04 -13.10
CA ILE A 179 -6.07 -4.16 -13.32
C ILE A 179 -6.31 -5.26 -12.28
N ILE A 180 -6.48 -4.87 -11.01
CA ILE A 180 -6.88 -5.80 -9.95
C ILE A 180 -8.22 -6.45 -10.30
N ASN A 181 -9.19 -5.69 -10.79
CA ASN A 181 -10.50 -6.23 -11.18
C ASN A 181 -10.38 -7.29 -12.31
N GLN A 182 -9.45 -7.10 -13.25
CA GLN A 182 -9.18 -8.06 -14.33
C GLN A 182 -8.51 -9.34 -13.81
N SER A 183 -7.59 -9.26 -12.83
CA SER A 183 -6.93 -10.46 -12.30
C SER A 183 -7.90 -11.46 -11.65
N PHE A 184 -9.06 -10.99 -11.18
CA PHE A 184 -10.14 -11.83 -10.66
C PHE A 184 -11.10 -12.36 -11.75
N LYS A 185 -11.03 -11.86 -12.99
CA LYS A 185 -11.92 -12.25 -14.10
C LYS A 185 -11.37 -13.39 -14.97
N ASN A 186 -10.08 -13.70 -14.92
CA ASN A 186 -9.47 -14.80 -15.68
C ASN A 186 -9.17 -16.03 -14.79
N PRO A 187 -10.17 -16.78 -14.30
CA PRO A 187 -9.94 -18.13 -13.80
C PRO A 187 -9.88 -19.18 -14.93
N GLN A 188 -10.15 -18.80 -16.20
CA GLN A 188 -10.31 -19.73 -17.32
C GLN A 188 -9.03 -20.04 -18.13
N ASP A 189 -7.87 -19.47 -17.80
CA ASP A 189 -6.59 -19.85 -18.43
C ASP A 189 -5.91 -21.06 -17.73
N PHE A 190 -6.67 -21.82 -16.94
CA PHE A 190 -6.16 -22.94 -16.11
C PHE A 190 -6.82 -24.29 -16.38
N HIS A 191 -7.43 -24.48 -17.56
CA HIS A 191 -7.85 -25.79 -18.07
C HIS A 191 -7.12 -26.13 -19.35
#